data_AF-A0AAD5UES0-F1
#
_entry.id   AF-A0AAD5UES0-F1
#
_cell.length_a   1.000
_cell.length_b   1.000
_cell.length_c   1.000
_cell.angle_alpha   90.00
_cell.angle_beta   90.00
_cell.angle_gamma   90.00
#
_symmetry.space_group_name_H-M   'P 1'
#
loop_
_entity.id
_entity.type
_entity.pdbx_description
1 polymer ?
#
loop_
_entity_poly.entity_id
_entity_poly.type
_entity_poly.pdbx_seq_one_letter_code
_entity_poly.pdbx_strand_id
1 'polypeptide(L)'
;MMWTDCIGCVLIIYGYFISNRKNLWKVLLALGLTGLFGTTIENFFQAKQTCCPDENYSFLLGMNELNWTVFETSCVLYSLIKLETTITSVQVKRIVRALMGIFLTCFTIGRCFIGYLRVERNTIMDSVIGNQCLTLGKAHAYAYIFWFLSDLLIFGLLIHNTMIHMKSKKKAVTLLMRNLFRSSIPRFLIISLNTFCIALLSFSAPEVFVDSRLVQNPGDVTPLQDLSDFLWAMKGTYPVILC
;
A
#
# COMPACT_ATOMS: atom_id res chain seq x y z
N MET A 1 12.77 9.27 4.55
CA MET A 1 12.02 8.01 4.42
C MET A 1 12.88 6.78 4.69
N MET A 2 14.08 6.62 4.13
CA MET A 2 14.86 5.37 4.31
C MET A 2 15.08 4.93 5.78
N TRP A 3 15.27 5.86 6.72
CA TRP A 3 15.48 5.52 8.13
C TRP A 3 14.24 4.92 8.81
N THR A 4 13.02 5.36 8.46
CA THR A 4 11.78 4.80 9.04
C THR A 4 11.57 3.37 8.60
N ASP A 5 11.90 3.07 7.34
CA ASP A 5 11.80 1.72 6.77
C ASP A 5 12.84 0.78 7.42
N CYS A 6 14.07 1.27 7.64
CA CYS A 6 15.11 0.53 8.36
C CYS A 6 14.73 0.23 9.80
N ILE A 7 14.28 1.23 10.57
CA ILE A 7 13.84 1.03 11.97
C ILE A 7 12.63 0.08 12.00
N GLY A 8 11.66 0.28 11.10
CA GLY A 8 10.51 -0.59 10.96
C GLY A 8 10.91 -2.05 10.71
N CYS A 9 11.84 -2.28 9.78
CA CYS A 9 12.36 -3.63 9.50
C CYS A 9 13.03 -4.26 10.72
N VAL A 10 13.87 -3.53 11.44
CA VAL A 10 14.52 -4.03 12.66
C VAL A 10 13.48 -4.43 13.71
N LEU A 11 12.47 -3.58 13.93
CA LEU A 11 11.38 -3.89 14.86
C LEU A 11 10.57 -5.12 14.44
N ILE A 12 10.32 -5.31 13.14
CA ILE A 12 9.61 -6.47 12.61
C ILE A 12 10.43 -7.74 12.75
N ILE A 13 11.73 -7.70 12.45
CA ILE A 13 12.64 -8.84 12.61
C ILE A 13 12.68 -9.22 14.10
N TYR A 14 12.85 -8.25 14.99
CA TYR A 14 12.82 -8.47 16.43
C TYR A 14 11.50 -9.11 16.86
N GLY A 15 10.37 -8.52 16.46
CA GLY A 15 9.02 -9.03 16.73
C GLY A 15 8.78 -10.46 16.21
N TYR A 16 9.31 -10.77 15.02
CA TYR A 16 9.27 -12.10 14.43
C TYR A 16 9.97 -13.13 15.31
N PHE A 17 11.16 -12.82 15.83
CA PHE A 17 11.91 -13.74 16.69
C PHE A 17 11.21 -13.97 18.03
N ILE A 18 10.73 -12.92 18.69
CA ILE A 18 10.14 -13.02 20.04
C ILE A 18 8.71 -13.55 20.07
N SER A 19 7.96 -13.47 18.96
CA SER A 19 6.53 -13.82 18.98
C SER A 19 6.26 -15.31 18.75
N ASN A 20 5.29 -15.83 19.51
CA ASN A 20 4.74 -17.18 19.32
C ASN A 20 3.79 -17.31 18.12
N ARG A 21 3.30 -16.19 17.54
CA ARG A 21 2.35 -16.20 16.42
C ARG A 21 3.05 -16.08 15.07
N LYS A 22 3.90 -17.05 14.75
CA LYS A 22 4.79 -16.99 13.57
C LYS A 22 4.06 -16.71 12.24
N ASN A 23 2.82 -17.17 12.07
CA ASN A 23 2.08 -16.97 10.80
C ASN A 23 1.82 -15.49 10.47
N LEU A 24 1.44 -14.65 11.44
CA LEU A 24 1.22 -13.22 11.21
C LEU A 24 2.54 -12.47 11.01
N TRP A 25 3.56 -12.85 11.80
CA TRP A 25 4.88 -12.24 11.70
C TRP A 25 5.62 -12.59 10.41
N LYS A 26 5.37 -13.76 9.82
CA LYS A 26 5.88 -14.09 8.47
C LYS A 26 5.38 -13.08 7.43
N VAL A 27 4.10 -12.71 7.50
CA VAL A 27 3.52 -11.72 6.58
C VAL A 27 4.08 -10.32 6.84
N LEU A 28 4.20 -9.92 8.11
CA LEU A 28 4.84 -8.65 8.46
C LEU A 28 6.30 -8.59 8.03
N LEU A 29 7.04 -9.70 8.14
CA LEU A 29 8.43 -9.79 7.71
C LEU A 29 8.56 -9.68 6.19
N ALA A 30 7.71 -10.39 5.44
CA ALA A 30 7.66 -10.24 3.99
C ALA A 30 7.39 -8.79 3.59
N LEU A 31 6.37 -8.18 4.20
CA LEU A 31 6.01 -6.77 4.03
C LEU A 31 7.19 -5.84 4.36
N GLY A 32 7.86 -5.99 5.50
CA GLY A 32 8.99 -5.13 5.87
C GLY A 32 10.16 -5.26 4.88
N LEU A 33 10.60 -6.48 4.62
CA LEU A 33 11.77 -6.74 3.77
C LEU A 33 11.53 -6.28 2.32
N THR A 34 10.38 -6.59 1.72
CA THR A 34 10.12 -6.19 0.34
C THR A 34 9.90 -4.69 0.21
N GLY A 35 9.36 -4.02 1.24
CA GLY A 35 9.31 -2.56 1.29
C GLY A 35 10.70 -1.93 1.31
N LEU A 36 11.60 -2.44 2.17
CA LEU A 36 12.98 -1.97 2.25
C LEU A 36 13.74 -2.17 0.93
N PHE A 37 13.64 -3.36 0.32
CA PHE A 37 14.25 -3.62 -0.98
C PHE A 37 13.64 -2.74 -2.08
N GLY A 38 12.32 -2.57 -2.06
CA GLY A 38 11.55 -1.66 -2.92
C GLY A 38 12.13 -0.25 -2.92
N THR A 39 12.15 0.38 -1.75
CA THR A 39 12.69 1.72 -1.53
C THR A 39 14.17 1.82 -1.89
N THR A 40 14.98 0.81 -1.57
CA THR A 40 16.42 0.80 -1.85
C THR A 40 16.70 0.81 -3.35
N ILE A 41 15.98 0.00 -4.13
CA ILE A 41 16.14 -0.06 -5.59
C ILE A 41 15.71 1.26 -6.23
N GLU A 42 14.60 1.87 -5.79
CA GLU A 42 14.16 3.18 -6.30
C GLU A 42 15.17 4.28 -5.99
N ASN A 43 15.69 4.34 -4.76
CA ASN A 43 16.71 5.33 -4.38
C ASN A 43 18.01 5.14 -5.17
N PHE A 44 18.43 3.89 -5.39
CA PHE A 44 19.62 3.61 -6.19
C PHE A 44 19.42 4.04 -7.65
N PHE A 45 18.25 3.75 -8.23
CA PHE A 45 17.91 4.22 -9.57
C PHE A 45 17.92 5.75 -9.65
N GLN A 46 17.30 6.46 -8.70
CA GLN A 46 17.33 7.93 -8.64
C GLN A 46 18.77 8.47 -8.56
N ALA A 47 19.57 7.95 -7.64
CA ALA A 47 20.96 8.34 -7.49
C ALA A 47 21.76 8.12 -8.77
N LYS A 48 21.52 6.98 -9.44
CA LYS A 48 22.16 6.65 -10.72
C LYS A 48 21.73 7.61 -11.83
N GLN A 49 20.43 7.87 -11.98
CA GLN A 49 19.93 8.82 -12.98
C GLN A 49 20.47 10.25 -12.76
N THR A 50 20.65 10.68 -11.52
CA THR A 50 21.21 12.00 -11.21
C THR A 50 22.71 12.09 -11.49
N CYS A 51 23.47 11.03 -11.20
CA CYS A 51 24.92 11.04 -11.35
C CYS A 51 25.37 10.72 -12.79
N CYS A 52 24.82 9.66 -13.37
CA CYS A 52 25.16 9.15 -14.71
C CYS A 52 23.94 8.41 -15.30
N PRO A 53 23.07 9.09 -16.08
CA PRO A 53 21.90 8.50 -16.70
C PRO A 53 22.25 7.26 -17.52
N ASP A 54 21.60 6.14 -17.23
CA ASP A 54 21.77 4.89 -17.95
C ASP A 54 20.42 4.16 -18.02
N GLU A 55 19.92 3.99 -19.24
CA GLU A 55 18.61 3.38 -19.53
C GLU A 55 18.57 1.90 -19.14
N ASN A 56 19.71 1.22 -19.06
CA ASN A 56 19.76 -0.21 -18.70
C ASN A 56 19.28 -0.47 -17.26
N TYR A 57 19.31 0.55 -16.39
CA TYR A 57 18.83 0.44 -15.01
C TYR A 57 17.30 0.52 -14.90
N SER A 58 16.59 0.91 -15.96
CA SER A 58 15.11 0.92 -16.00
C SER A 58 14.53 -0.49 -15.81
N PHE A 59 15.23 -1.52 -16.28
CA PHE A 59 14.83 -2.92 -16.08
C PHE A 59 14.78 -3.31 -14.60
N LEU A 60 15.76 -2.85 -13.79
CA LEU A 60 15.74 -3.07 -12.34
C LEU A 60 14.53 -2.43 -11.68
N LEU A 61 14.10 -1.27 -12.19
CA LEU A 61 12.91 -0.58 -11.72
C LEU A 61 11.63 -1.33 -12.08
N GLY A 62 11.54 -1.91 -13.29
CA GLY A 62 10.44 -2.80 -13.67
C GLY A 62 10.36 -4.05 -12.80
N MET A 63 11.51 -4.70 -12.53
CA MET A 63 11.58 -5.86 -11.63
C MET A 63 11.23 -5.50 -10.19
N ASN A 64 11.46 -4.24 -9.78
CA ASN A 64 11.11 -3.76 -8.44
C ASN A 64 9.61 -3.77 -8.16
N GLU A 65 8.77 -3.82 -9.20
CA GLU A 65 7.33 -3.98 -9.04
C GLU A 65 6.95 -5.28 -8.36
N LEU A 66 7.79 -6.32 -8.43
CA LEU A 66 7.58 -7.54 -7.66
C LEU A 66 7.68 -7.27 -6.15
N ASN A 67 8.66 -6.48 -5.72
CA ASN A 67 8.82 -6.10 -4.31
C ASN A 67 7.61 -5.29 -3.82
N TRP A 68 7.17 -4.32 -4.62
CA TRP A 68 5.97 -3.54 -4.28
C TRP A 68 4.71 -4.39 -4.28
N THR A 69 4.54 -5.29 -5.24
CA THR A 69 3.42 -6.23 -5.26
C THR A 69 3.39 -7.06 -3.99
N VAL A 70 4.52 -7.66 -3.58
CA VAL A 70 4.58 -8.44 -2.33
C VAL A 70 4.33 -7.54 -1.11
N PHE A 71 4.87 -6.33 -1.06
CA PHE A 71 4.64 -5.38 0.03
C PHE A 71 3.14 -5.11 0.22
N GLU A 72 2.47 -4.72 -0.86
CA GLU A 72 1.09 -4.25 -0.84
C GLU A 72 0.10 -5.41 -0.64
N THR A 73 0.31 -6.54 -1.33
CA THR A 73 -0.49 -7.75 -1.12
C THR A 73 -0.32 -8.30 0.30
N SER A 74 0.87 -8.20 0.90
CA SER A 74 1.10 -8.60 2.29
C SER A 74 0.32 -7.74 3.29
N CYS A 75 0.13 -6.44 3.02
CA CYS A 75 -0.75 -5.58 3.84
C CYS A 75 -2.16 -6.15 3.87
N VAL A 76 -2.69 -6.48 2.69
CA VAL A 76 -4.04 -7.02 2.53
C VAL A 76 -4.17 -8.41 3.14
N LEU A 77 -3.19 -9.28 2.92
CA LEU A 77 -3.17 -10.64 3.48
C LEU A 77 -3.11 -10.63 5.01
N TYR A 78 -2.34 -9.71 5.60
CA TYR A 78 -2.31 -9.54 7.06
C TYR A 78 -3.71 -9.19 7.60
N SER A 79 -4.39 -8.26 6.93
CA SER A 79 -5.76 -7.85 7.25
C SER A 79 -6.75 -9.01 7.12
N LEU A 80 -6.63 -9.79 6.04
CA LEU A 80 -7.46 -10.96 5.77
C LEU A 80 -7.27 -12.05 6.84
N ILE A 81 -6.03 -12.38 7.20
CA ILE A 81 -5.76 -13.38 8.25
C ILE A 81 -6.39 -12.95 9.57
N LYS A 82 -6.29 -11.67 9.94
CA LYS A 82 -6.96 -11.14 11.14
C LYS A 82 -8.49 -11.26 11.02
N LEU A 83 -9.09 -10.86 9.91
CA LEU A 83 -10.53 -10.99 9.69
C LEU A 83 -11.00 -12.46 9.80
N GLU A 84 -10.25 -13.40 9.22
CA GLU A 84 -10.60 -14.82 9.25
C GLU A 84 -10.64 -15.42 10.66
N THR A 85 -9.92 -14.83 11.64
CA THR A 85 -10.04 -15.23 13.05
C THR A 85 -11.40 -14.88 13.66
N THR A 86 -12.12 -13.93 13.07
CA THR A 86 -13.44 -13.47 13.54
C THR A 86 -14.61 -14.11 12.81
N ILE A 87 -14.39 -14.61 11.59
CA ILE A 87 -15.42 -15.32 10.81
C ILE A 87 -15.49 -16.77 11.31
N THR A 88 -16.68 -17.25 11.66
CA THR A 88 -16.91 -18.66 12.06
C THR A 88 -17.29 -19.54 10.87
N SER A 89 -18.06 -19.02 9.92
CA SER A 89 -18.54 -19.78 8.76
C SER A 89 -17.43 -20.09 7.76
N VAL A 90 -17.20 -21.38 7.51
CA VAL A 90 -16.23 -21.89 6.52
C VAL A 90 -16.60 -21.47 5.09
N GLN A 91 -17.90 -21.45 4.77
CA GLN A 91 -18.38 -21.02 3.45
C GLN A 91 -18.07 -19.54 3.20
N VAL A 92 -18.32 -18.68 4.19
CA VAL A 92 -17.99 -17.25 4.10
C VAL A 92 -16.49 -17.06 3.92
N LYS A 93 -15.64 -17.78 4.68
CA LYS A 93 -14.18 -17.72 4.49
C LYS A 93 -13.78 -18.09 3.06
N ARG A 94 -14.38 -19.12 2.47
CA ARG A 94 -14.08 -19.54 1.09
C ARG A 94 -14.45 -18.47 0.07
N ILE A 95 -15.64 -17.87 0.21
CA ILE A 95 -16.09 -16.79 -0.69
C ILE A 95 -15.17 -15.57 -0.57
N VAL A 96 -14.84 -15.16 0.66
CA VAL A 96 -13.93 -14.03 0.91
C VAL A 96 -12.57 -14.30 0.27
N ARG A 97 -11.96 -15.47 0.51
CA ARG A 97 -10.68 -15.82 -0.13
C ARG A 97 -10.73 -15.79 -1.65
N ALA A 98 -11.83 -16.25 -2.24
CA ALA A 98 -12.00 -16.21 -3.70
C ALA A 98 -12.07 -14.77 -4.22
N LEU A 99 -12.88 -13.91 -3.60
CA LEU A 99 -12.98 -12.48 -3.96
C LEU A 99 -11.64 -11.76 -3.77
N MET A 100 -10.95 -12.02 -2.66
CA MET A 100 -9.61 -11.48 -2.40
C MET A 100 -8.60 -11.95 -3.44
N GLY A 101 -8.65 -13.23 -3.85
CA GLY A 101 -7.82 -13.75 -4.92
C GLY A 101 -8.04 -13.01 -6.24
N ILE A 102 -9.30 -12.72 -6.60
CA ILE A 102 -9.63 -11.94 -7.79
C ILE A 102 -9.05 -10.53 -7.69
N PHE A 103 -9.31 -9.80 -6.59
CA PHE A 103 -8.82 -8.43 -6.43
C PHE A 103 -7.29 -8.36 -6.42
N LEU A 104 -6.61 -9.26 -5.72
CA LEU A 104 -5.14 -9.31 -5.68
C LEU A 104 -4.52 -9.71 -7.02
N THR A 105 -5.23 -10.52 -7.82
CA THR A 105 -4.79 -10.85 -9.19
C THR A 105 -4.90 -9.63 -10.10
N CYS A 106 -6.06 -8.94 -10.09
CA CYS A 106 -6.23 -7.69 -10.86
C CYS A 106 -5.21 -6.62 -10.45
N PHE A 107 -4.97 -6.49 -9.15
CA PHE A 107 -3.94 -5.63 -8.59
C PHE A 107 -2.54 -5.97 -9.12
N THR A 108 -2.17 -7.25 -9.08
CA THR A 108 -0.86 -7.73 -9.57
C THR A 108 -0.68 -7.47 -11.05
N ILE A 109 -1.71 -7.70 -11.87
CA ILE A 109 -1.69 -7.36 -13.30
C ILE A 109 -1.44 -5.86 -13.48
N GLY A 110 -2.13 -5.01 -12.69
CA GLY A 110 -1.89 -3.57 -12.68
C GLY A 110 -0.44 -3.20 -12.34
N ARG A 111 0.15 -3.82 -11.31
CA ARG A 111 1.57 -3.63 -10.93
C ARG A 111 2.53 -4.08 -12.02
N CYS A 112 2.30 -5.23 -12.66
CA CYS A 112 3.12 -5.67 -13.80
C CYS A 112 3.07 -4.66 -14.96
N PHE A 113 1.89 -4.09 -15.23
CA PHE A 113 1.73 -3.08 -16.27
C PHE A 113 2.43 -1.76 -15.90
N ILE A 114 2.38 -1.34 -14.64
CA ILE A 114 3.18 -0.21 -14.12
C ILE A 114 4.67 -0.47 -14.34
N GLY A 115 5.15 -1.69 -14.08
CA GLY A 115 6.55 -2.08 -14.30
C GLY A 115 6.97 -1.99 -15.76
N TYR A 116 6.13 -2.48 -16.66
CA TYR A 116 6.32 -2.31 -18.10
C TYR A 116 6.47 -0.83 -18.47
N LEU A 117 5.57 0.04 -17.99
CA LEU A 117 5.64 1.49 -18.26
C LEU A 117 6.90 2.15 -17.66
N ARG A 118 7.34 1.72 -16.47
CA ARG A 118 8.57 2.21 -15.82
C ARG A 118 9.83 1.86 -16.62
N VAL A 119 9.85 0.67 -17.24
CA VAL A 119 10.93 0.25 -18.15
C VAL A 119 10.88 1.07 -19.44
N GLU A 120 9.73 1.10 -20.10
CA GLU A 120 9.54 1.80 -21.39
C GLU A 120 9.86 3.29 -21.30
N ARG A 121 9.48 3.94 -20.18
CA ARG A 121 9.64 5.38 -19.99
C ARG A 121 10.87 5.78 -19.17
N ASN A 122 11.65 4.81 -18.68
CA ASN A 122 12.83 5.01 -17.84
C ASN A 122 12.61 6.02 -16.69
N THR A 123 11.50 5.88 -15.97
CA THR A 123 11.12 6.82 -14.90
C THR A 123 10.41 6.13 -13.73
N ILE A 124 10.53 6.71 -12.54
CA ILE A 124 9.86 6.25 -11.30
C ILE A 124 8.44 6.80 -11.18
N MET A 125 8.22 8.03 -11.66
CA MET A 125 6.96 8.77 -11.62
C MET A 125 6.76 9.46 -12.97
N ASP A 126 5.51 9.81 -13.31
CA ASP A 126 5.21 10.42 -14.61
C ASP A 126 6.12 11.62 -14.90
N SER A 127 6.86 11.55 -16.00
CA SER A 127 7.23 12.73 -16.77
C SER A 127 6.28 12.76 -17.96
N VAL A 128 5.49 13.81 -18.12
CA VAL A 128 4.64 13.95 -19.32
C VAL A 128 5.56 14.10 -20.51
N ILE A 129 5.67 13.01 -21.28
CA ILE A 129 6.22 13.04 -22.62
C ILE A 129 5.02 12.83 -23.55
N GLY A 130 4.33 13.93 -23.85
CA GLY A 130 3.28 14.01 -24.87
C GLY A 130 1.87 13.58 -24.45
N ASN A 131 0.94 13.70 -25.41
CA ASN A 131 -0.49 13.41 -25.31
C ASN A 131 -0.80 11.89 -25.23
N GLN A 132 -0.23 11.17 -24.28
CA GLN A 132 -0.53 9.74 -24.11
C GLN A 132 -1.77 9.52 -23.23
N CYS A 133 -2.73 8.74 -23.74
CA CYS A 133 -4.01 8.44 -23.07
C CYS A 133 -3.87 7.82 -21.66
N LEU A 134 -2.76 7.16 -21.36
CA LEU A 134 -2.54 6.46 -20.08
C LEU A 134 -1.19 6.85 -19.46
N THR A 135 -1.25 7.67 -18.42
CA THR A 135 -0.08 8.06 -17.64
C THR A 135 0.24 6.99 -16.58
N LEU A 136 1.48 6.93 -16.09
CA LEU A 136 1.92 6.01 -15.03
C LEU A 136 1.09 6.23 -13.76
N GLY A 137 0.71 7.47 -13.47
CA GLY A 137 -0.19 7.86 -12.39
C GLY A 137 -1.58 7.25 -12.54
N LYS A 138 -2.17 7.29 -13.74
CA LYS A 138 -3.45 6.59 -14.01
C LYS A 138 -3.31 5.08 -13.84
N ALA A 139 -2.20 4.48 -14.29
CA ALA A 139 -1.94 3.06 -14.08
C ALA A 139 -1.84 2.70 -12.58
N HIS A 140 -1.14 3.50 -11.79
CA HIS A 140 -1.13 3.39 -10.33
C HIS A 140 -2.55 3.51 -9.75
N ALA A 141 -3.34 4.49 -10.19
CA ALA A 141 -4.71 4.70 -9.72
C ALA A 141 -5.58 3.44 -9.91
N TYR A 142 -5.53 2.83 -11.09
CA TYR A 142 -6.27 1.59 -11.37
C TYR A 142 -5.82 0.42 -10.49
N ALA A 143 -4.51 0.25 -10.27
CA ALA A 143 -4.01 -0.76 -9.34
C ALA A 143 -4.54 -0.49 -7.92
N TYR A 144 -4.40 0.74 -7.42
CA TYR A 144 -4.85 1.10 -6.08
C TYR A 144 -6.36 0.99 -5.86
N ILE A 145 -7.20 1.08 -6.91
CA ILE A 145 -8.63 0.77 -6.80
C ILE A 145 -8.82 -0.69 -6.36
N PHE A 146 -8.12 -1.66 -6.95
CA PHE A 146 -8.30 -3.07 -6.57
C PHE A 146 -7.82 -3.35 -5.15
N TRP A 147 -6.76 -2.67 -4.70
CA TRP A 147 -6.36 -2.70 -3.29
C TRP A 147 -7.46 -2.07 -2.42
N PHE A 148 -7.95 -0.88 -2.74
CA PHE A 148 -9.02 -0.24 -1.99
C PHE A 148 -10.29 -1.11 -1.88
N LEU A 149 -10.70 -1.78 -2.96
CA LEU A 149 -11.84 -2.71 -2.94
C LEU A 149 -11.59 -3.90 -2.01
N SER A 150 -10.35 -4.41 -1.95
CA SER A 150 -9.94 -5.46 -1.02
C SER A 150 -10.08 -4.99 0.43
N ASP A 151 -9.60 -3.80 0.73
CA ASP A 151 -9.70 -3.19 2.05
C ASP A 151 -11.15 -2.90 2.45
N LEU A 152 -11.97 -2.41 1.52
CA LEU A 152 -13.39 -2.14 1.74
C LEU A 152 -14.17 -3.42 2.06
N LEU A 153 -13.89 -4.53 1.35
CA LEU A 153 -14.48 -5.82 1.64
C LEU A 153 -14.14 -6.28 3.06
N ILE A 154 -12.87 -6.20 3.45
CA ILE A 154 -12.41 -6.58 4.79
C ILE A 154 -13.08 -5.70 5.85
N PHE A 155 -13.07 -4.40 5.65
CA PHE A 155 -13.65 -3.43 6.57
C PHE A 155 -15.16 -3.62 6.75
N GLY A 156 -15.90 -3.79 5.65
CA GLY A 156 -17.33 -4.05 5.67
C GLY A 156 -17.69 -5.33 6.44
N LEU A 157 -16.92 -6.41 6.25
CA LEU A 157 -17.11 -7.66 6.97
C LEU A 157 -16.77 -7.55 8.47
N LEU A 158 -15.72 -6.81 8.83
CA LEU A 158 -15.38 -6.54 10.23
C LEU A 158 -16.51 -5.78 10.93
N ILE A 159 -17.07 -4.75 10.29
CA ILE A 159 -18.21 -4.00 10.82
C ILE A 159 -19.41 -4.93 10.97
N HIS A 160 -19.77 -5.67 9.92
CA HIS A 160 -20.92 -6.57 9.93
C HIS A 160 -20.83 -7.60 11.06
N ASN A 161 -19.69 -8.28 11.20
CA ASN A 161 -19.46 -9.25 12.28
C ASN A 161 -19.53 -8.61 13.66
N THR A 162 -18.95 -7.41 13.82
CA THR A 162 -19.00 -6.66 15.08
C THR A 162 -20.45 -6.34 15.44
N MET A 163 -21.24 -5.84 14.48
CA MET A 163 -22.66 -5.50 14.68
C MET A 163 -23.52 -6.73 15.04
N ILE A 164 -23.29 -7.89 14.41
CA ILE A 164 -23.99 -9.14 14.76
C ILE A 164 -23.64 -9.57 16.19
N HIS A 165 -22.35 -9.61 16.53
CA HIS A 165 -21.91 -10.00 17.87
C HIS A 165 -22.51 -9.07 18.95
N MET A 166 -22.67 -7.79 18.64
CA MET A 166 -23.27 -6.82 19.54
C MET A 166 -24.78 -6.98 19.71
N LYS A 167 -25.54 -7.28 18.64
CA LYS A 167 -26.98 -7.57 18.76
C LYS A 167 -27.25 -8.71 19.74
N SER A 168 -26.31 -9.64 19.88
CA SER A 168 -26.39 -10.74 20.86
C SER A 168 -26.08 -10.33 22.32
N LYS A 169 -25.44 -9.17 22.55
CA LYS A 169 -25.01 -8.70 23.88
C LYS A 169 -25.58 -7.30 24.16
N LYS A 170 -26.74 -7.22 24.82
CA LYS A 170 -27.41 -5.98 25.25
C LYS A 170 -26.60 -5.20 26.33
N LYS A 171 -25.43 -4.60 26.05
CA LYS A 171 -24.79 -3.62 26.97
C LYS A 171 -23.92 -2.56 26.25
N ALA A 172 -24.16 -1.30 26.65
CA ALA A 172 -23.37 -0.06 26.60
C ALA A 172 -22.50 0.28 25.35
N VAL A 173 -22.96 1.27 24.60
CA VAL A 173 -22.27 1.96 23.48
C VAL A 173 -20.84 2.45 23.84
N THR A 174 -20.56 2.73 25.12
CA THR A 174 -19.23 3.16 25.58
C THR A 174 -18.21 2.01 25.61
N LEU A 175 -18.64 0.79 25.96
CA LEU A 175 -17.79 -0.41 25.89
C LEU A 175 -17.55 -0.80 24.43
N LEU A 176 -18.54 -0.55 23.56
CA LEU A 176 -18.46 -0.69 22.11
C LEU A 176 -17.36 0.20 21.52
N MET A 177 -17.41 1.51 21.78
CA MET A 177 -16.39 2.44 21.27
C MET A 177 -15.01 2.04 21.79
N ARG A 178 -14.89 1.70 23.08
CA ARG A 178 -13.61 1.27 23.66
C ARG A 178 -13.05 0.00 23.01
N ASN A 179 -13.90 -0.99 22.73
CA ASN A 179 -13.46 -2.24 22.09
C ASN A 179 -13.15 -2.05 20.60
N LEU A 180 -13.89 -1.21 19.89
CA LEU A 180 -13.60 -0.81 18.51
C LEU A 180 -12.25 -0.09 18.42
N PHE A 181 -12.00 0.91 19.28
CA PHE A 181 -10.73 1.65 19.29
C PHE A 181 -9.53 0.81 19.77
N ARG A 182 -9.76 -0.22 20.60
CA ARG A 182 -8.72 -1.17 21.01
C ARG A 182 -8.48 -2.29 19.99
N SER A 183 -9.34 -2.41 18.97
CA SER A 183 -9.24 -3.44 17.93
C SER A 183 -8.26 -3.06 16.82
N SER A 184 -8.09 -3.94 15.83
CA SER A 184 -7.36 -3.64 14.59
C SER A 184 -8.12 -2.72 13.62
N ILE A 185 -9.38 -2.37 13.90
CA ILE A 185 -10.25 -1.60 12.98
C ILE A 185 -9.73 -0.18 12.70
N PRO A 186 -9.28 0.63 13.69
CA PRO A 186 -8.74 1.95 13.40
C PRO A 186 -7.50 1.91 12.51
N ARG A 187 -6.65 0.89 12.71
CA ARG A 187 -5.45 0.67 11.87
C ARG A 187 -5.82 0.37 10.43
N PHE A 188 -6.80 -0.50 10.22
CA PHE A 188 -7.31 -0.78 8.87
C PHE A 188 -7.95 0.45 8.24
N LEU A 189 -8.73 1.23 9.00
CA LEU A 189 -9.34 2.45 8.49
C LEU A 189 -8.29 3.47 8.00
N ILE A 190 -7.21 3.67 8.76
CA ILE A 190 -6.10 4.55 8.36
C ILE A 190 -5.49 4.08 7.03
N ILE A 191 -5.20 2.77 6.91
CA ILE A 191 -4.63 2.19 5.69
C ILE A 191 -5.60 2.35 4.51
N SER A 192 -6.89 2.03 4.70
CA SER A 192 -7.90 2.11 3.65
C SER A 192 -8.13 3.55 3.17
N LEU A 193 -8.17 4.52 4.10
CA LEU A 193 -8.29 5.94 3.77
C LEU A 193 -7.05 6.42 3.01
N ASN A 194 -5.84 6.05 3.45
CA ASN A 194 -4.62 6.42 2.76
C ASN A 194 -4.57 5.83 1.34
N THR A 195 -4.92 4.55 1.16
CA THR A 195 -5.01 3.90 -0.16
C THR A 195 -6.05 4.59 -1.06
N PHE A 196 -7.20 4.97 -0.51
CA PHE A 196 -8.23 5.71 -1.25
C PHE A 196 -7.75 7.11 -1.68
N CYS A 197 -7.11 7.84 -0.78
CA CYS A 197 -6.53 9.15 -1.07
C CYS A 197 -5.46 9.07 -2.16
N ILE A 198 -4.58 8.06 -2.12
CA ILE A 198 -3.58 7.82 -3.16
C ILE A 198 -4.26 7.56 -4.51
N ALA A 199 -5.29 6.71 -4.55
CA ALA A 199 -6.04 6.44 -5.78
C ALA A 199 -6.71 7.72 -6.34
N LEU A 200 -7.40 8.48 -5.48
CA LEU A 200 -8.05 9.73 -5.87
C LEU A 200 -7.05 10.76 -6.40
N LEU A 201 -5.96 11.01 -5.68
CA LEU A 201 -4.93 11.95 -6.12
C LEU A 201 -4.31 11.52 -7.44
N SER A 202 -4.12 10.22 -7.65
CA SER A 202 -3.60 9.69 -8.92
C SER A 202 -4.56 9.88 -10.09
N PHE A 203 -5.88 10.00 -9.85
CA PHE A 203 -6.88 10.39 -10.87
C PHE A 203 -7.01 11.91 -11.02
N SER A 204 -6.92 12.65 -9.92
CA SER A 204 -7.17 14.08 -9.86
C SER A 204 -5.95 14.93 -10.18
N ALA A 205 -4.74 14.36 -10.14
CA ALA A 205 -3.52 15.01 -10.54
C ALA A 205 -3.68 15.46 -12.00
N PRO A 206 -3.79 16.78 -12.28
CA PRO A 206 -3.70 17.25 -13.64
C PRO A 206 -2.34 16.83 -14.20
N GLU A 207 -2.22 16.72 -15.52
CA GLU A 207 -0.95 16.46 -16.25
C GLU A 207 0.12 17.56 -16.04
N VAL A 208 -0.01 18.36 -14.97
CA VAL A 208 0.76 19.53 -14.55
C VAL A 208 1.71 19.21 -13.38
N PHE A 209 1.87 17.94 -12.97
CA PHE A 209 3.02 17.53 -12.13
C PHE A 209 4.35 17.45 -12.90
N VAL A 210 4.35 18.06 -14.09
CA VAL A 210 5.46 18.33 -14.99
C VAL A 210 5.89 19.73 -14.60
N ASP A 211 6.86 19.92 -13.72
CA ASP A 211 8.23 19.77 -14.14
C ASP A 211 9.10 19.84 -12.89
N SER A 212 9.46 18.69 -12.32
CA SER A 212 10.44 18.63 -11.24
C SER A 212 11.86 19.03 -11.68
N ARG A 213 12.06 19.42 -12.96
CA ARG A 213 13.28 20.08 -13.45
C ARG A 213 13.12 21.60 -13.64
N LEU A 214 11.93 22.19 -13.46
CA LEU A 214 11.73 23.66 -13.44
C LEU A 214 11.44 24.25 -12.05
N VAL A 215 11.27 23.46 -11.00
CA VAL A 215 11.21 24.00 -9.62
C VAL A 215 12.63 24.21 -9.08
N GLN A 216 13.33 25.19 -9.66
CA GLN A 216 14.48 25.84 -9.00
C GLN A 216 14.06 26.93 -8.01
N ASN A 217 12.75 27.15 -7.81
CA ASN A 217 12.23 28.02 -6.76
C ASN A 217 11.66 27.19 -5.61
N PRO A 218 12.32 27.12 -4.44
CA PRO A 218 11.83 26.39 -3.26
C PRO A 218 10.54 26.98 -2.62
N GLY A 219 9.84 27.89 -3.31
CA GLY A 219 8.61 28.55 -2.85
C GLY A 219 7.30 28.07 -3.49
N ASP A 220 7.34 27.28 -4.58
CA ASP A 220 6.15 26.88 -5.35
C ASP A 220 5.78 25.40 -5.17
N VAL A 221 5.89 24.86 -3.95
CA VAL A 221 5.33 23.54 -3.66
C VAL A 221 3.82 23.70 -3.51
N THR A 222 3.06 23.04 -4.39
CA THR A 222 1.60 23.09 -4.29
C THR A 222 1.12 22.22 -3.11
N PRO A 223 0.05 22.61 -2.40
CA PRO A 223 -0.52 21.80 -1.31
C PRO A 223 -0.87 20.36 -1.71
N LEU A 224 -1.09 20.10 -3.00
CA LEU A 224 -1.38 18.78 -3.55
C LEU A 224 -0.13 17.89 -3.62
N GLN A 225 1.04 18.46 -3.91
CA GLN A 225 2.33 17.76 -3.88
C GLN A 225 2.68 17.35 -2.44
N ASP A 226 2.55 18.28 -1.48
CA ASP A 226 2.80 18.01 -0.06
C ASP A 226 1.90 16.89 0.48
N LEU A 227 0.62 16.91 0.08
CA LEU A 227 -0.33 15.86 0.45
C LEU A 227 0.06 14.51 -0.18
N SER A 228 0.45 14.49 -1.46
CA SER A 228 0.93 13.27 -2.13
C SER A 228 2.14 12.69 -1.39
N ASP A 229 3.17 13.50 -1.16
CA ASP A 229 4.40 13.08 -0.49
C ASP A 229 4.14 12.57 0.92
N PHE A 230 3.22 13.21 1.65
CA PHE A 230 2.77 12.74 2.96
C PHE A 230 2.10 11.35 2.90
N LEU A 231 1.19 11.11 1.94
CA LEU A 231 0.47 9.84 1.82
C LEU A 231 1.41 8.69 1.41
N TRP A 232 2.38 8.97 0.53
CA TRP A 232 3.43 8.01 0.16
C TRP A 232 4.39 7.74 1.33
N ALA A 233 4.75 8.76 2.11
CA ALA A 233 5.53 8.58 3.34
C ALA A 233 4.77 7.74 4.37
N MET A 234 3.47 8.00 4.55
CA MET A 234 2.61 7.24 5.46
C MET A 234 2.55 5.76 5.06
N LYS A 235 2.51 5.46 3.76
CA LYS A 235 2.55 4.07 3.25
C LYS A 235 3.79 3.31 3.72
N GLY A 236 4.96 3.95 3.76
CA GLY A 236 6.19 3.35 4.32
C GLY A 236 6.08 2.96 5.80
N THR A 237 5.15 3.58 6.55
CA THR A 237 4.93 3.29 7.97
C THR A 237 3.92 2.17 8.24
N TYR A 238 3.25 1.64 7.21
CA TYR A 238 2.30 0.53 7.33
C TYR A 238 2.83 -0.68 8.11
N PRO A 239 4.08 -1.14 7.91
CA PRO A 239 4.63 -2.24 8.71
C PRO A 239 4.54 -1.98 10.22
N VAL A 240 4.85 -0.75 10.63
CA VAL A 240 4.82 -0.30 12.03
C VAL A 240 3.38 -0.15 12.53
N ILE A 241 2.49 0.43 11.71
CA ILE A 241 1.07 0.57 12.02
C ILE A 241 0.42 -0.80 12.23
N LEU A 242 0.83 -1.83 11.47
CA LEU A 242 0.24 -3.16 11.52
C LEU A 242 0.73 -4.04 12.70
N CYS A 243 1.88 -3.72 13.30
CA CYS A 243 2.34 -4.35 14.55
C CYS A 243 1.33 -4.08 15.69
#